data_AF-A0A7X7G631-F1
#
_entry.id   AF-A0A7X7G631-F1
#
_cell.length_a   1.000
_cell.length_b   1.000
_cell.length_c   1.000
_cell.angle_alpha   90.00
_cell.angle_beta   90.00
_cell.angle_gamma   90.00
#
_symmetry.space_group_name_H-M   'P 1'
#
loop_
_entity.id
_entity.type
_entity.pdbx_description
1 polymer ?
#
loop_
_entity_poly.entity_id
_entity_poly.type
_entity_poly.pdbx_seq_one_letter_code
_entity_poly.pdbx_strand_id
1 'polypeptide(L)' 'MPEWTRWPVGARVVVRRRLPDGTYSDALGELLATGPDGVVVRTRRGDVRVEAAEIAVGKVV' A
#
# COMPACT_ATOMS: atom_id res chain seq x y z
N MET A 1 -3.71 -13.65 -8.61
CA MET A 1 -3.52 -12.18 -8.63
C MET A 1 -3.41 -11.71 -7.20
N PRO A 2 -2.48 -10.81 -6.88
CA PRO A 2 -2.33 -10.31 -5.52
C PRO A 2 -3.61 -9.65 -5.00
N GLU A 3 -3.90 -9.78 -3.71
CA GLU A 3 -5.15 -9.31 -3.10
C GLU A 3 -5.39 -7.80 -3.28
N TRP A 4 -4.33 -6.99 -3.23
CA TRP A 4 -4.43 -5.54 -3.34
C TRP A 4 -4.94 -5.03 -4.68
N THR A 5 -4.76 -5.81 -5.74
CA THR A 5 -5.21 -5.44 -7.10
C THR A 5 -6.73 -5.31 -7.21
N ARG A 6 -7.47 -5.81 -6.21
CA ARG A 6 -8.94 -5.77 -6.17
C ARG A 6 -9.49 -4.72 -5.21
N TRP A 7 -8.63 -3.98 -4.50
CA TRP A 7 -9.09 -2.97 -3.56
C TRP A 7 -9.70 -1.76 -4.30
N PRO A 8 -10.81 -1.19 -3.80
CA PRO A 8 -11.41 -0.03 -4.41
C PRO A 8 -10.57 1.23 -4.19
N VAL A 9 -10.31 1.99 -5.27
CA VAL A 9 -9.74 3.34 -5.18
C VAL A 9 -10.68 4.23 -4.38
N GLY A 10 -10.11 5.09 -3.53
CA GLY A 10 -10.82 5.90 -2.53
C GLY A 10 -11.05 5.19 -1.20
N ALA A 11 -10.82 3.88 -1.10
CA ALA A 11 -10.96 3.16 0.15
C ALA A 11 -9.84 3.49 1.14
N ARG A 12 -10.15 3.41 2.44
CA ARG A 12 -9.14 3.46 3.49
C ARG A 12 -8.40 2.12 3.54
N VAL A 13 -7.08 2.15 3.43
CA VAL A 13 -6.23 0.95 3.45
C VAL A 13 -5.07 1.12 4.42
N VAL A 14 -4.57 -0.01 4.91
CA VAL A 14 -3.25 -0.12 5.54
C VAL A 14 -2.39 -1.10 4.75
N VAL A 15 -1.18 -0.68 4.40
CA VAL A 15 -0.22 -1.49 3.65
C VAL A 15 1.08 -1.51 4.42
N ARG A 16 1.45 -2.68 4.92
CA ARG A 16 2.74 -2.93 5.55
C ARG A 16 3.77 -3.20 4.45
N ARG A 17 4.82 -2.39 4.40
CA ARG A 17 5.92 -2.51 3.45
C ARG A 17 7.24 -2.82 4.13
N ARG A 18 8.07 -3.63 3.47
CA ARG A 18 9.48 -3.84 3.80
C ARG A 18 10.29 -2.64 3.32
N LEU A 19 11.20 -2.16 4.15
CA LEU A 19 12.15 -1.12 3.80
C LEU A 19 13.52 -1.73 3.44
N PRO A 20 14.39 -1.00 2.72
CA PRO A 20 15.71 -1.50 2.32
C PRO A 20 16.62 -1.89 3.50
N ASP A 21 16.38 -1.32 4.68
CA ASP A 21 17.11 -1.63 5.92
C ASP A 21 16.60 -2.89 6.64
N GLY A 22 15.65 -3.62 6.03
CA GLY A 22 15.05 -4.84 6.59
C GLY A 22 13.95 -4.59 7.62
N THR A 23 13.65 -3.32 7.93
CA THR A 23 12.54 -2.96 8.81
C THR A 23 11.20 -2.92 8.07
N TYR A 24 10.12 -2.70 8.83
CA TYR A 24 8.77 -2.58 8.29
C TYR A 24 8.19 -1.21 8.62
N SER A 25 7.41 -0.67 7.67
CA SER A 25 6.66 0.56 7.86
C SER A 25 5.26 0.41 7.28
N ASP A 26 4.30 1.12 7.87
CA ASP A 26 2.90 1.05 7.46
C ASP A 26 2.49 2.33 6.71
N ALA A 27 2.02 2.17 5.48
CA ALA A 27 1.34 3.21 4.72
C ALA A 27 -0.17 3.11 5.00
N LEU A 28 -0.69 4.03 5.82
CA LEU A 28 -2.10 4.09 6.21
C LEU A 28 -2.75 5.34 5.61
N GLY A 29 -3.77 5.15 4.78
CA GLY A 29 -4.30 6.25 3.99
C GLY A 29 -5.44 5.87 3.07
N GLU A 30 -5.79 6.80 2.20
CA GLU A 30 -6.70 6.56 1.09
C GLU A 30 -5.95 5.92 -0.08
N LEU A 31 -6.49 4.87 -0.67
CA LEU A 31 -5.92 4.21 -1.84
C LEU A 31 -6.19 5.07 -3.09
N LEU A 32 -5.14 5.58 -3.72
CA LEU A 32 -5.25 6.40 -4.94
C LEU A 32 -5.13 5.57 -6.21
N ALA A 33 -4.32 4.51 -6.17
CA ALA A 33 -4.09 3.62 -7.31
C ALA A 33 -3.69 2.23 -6.81
N THR A 34 -4.08 1.20 -7.58
CA THR A 34 -3.69 -0.20 -7.34
C THR A 34 -3.46 -0.91 -8.67
N GLY A 35 -2.55 -1.89 -8.67
CA GLY A 35 -2.20 -2.66 -9.85
C GLY A 35 -1.18 -3.76 -9.55
N PRO A 36 -0.75 -4.50 -10.60
CA PRO A 36 0.23 -5.57 -10.45
C PRO A 36 1.57 -5.08 -9.89
N ASP A 37 1.93 -3.83 -10.15
CA ASP A 37 3.19 -3.22 -9.70
C ASP A 37 3.13 -2.69 -8.26
N GLY A 38 1.96 -2.68 -7.63
CA GLY A 38 1.77 -2.22 -6.25
C GLY A 38 0.65 -1.21 -6.11
N VAL A 39 0.82 -0.27 -5.18
CA VAL A 39 -0.23 0.70 -4.80
C VAL A 39 0.33 2.08 -4.52
N VAL A 40 -0.54 3.09 -4.59
CA VAL A 40 -0.26 4.46 -4.12
C VAL A 40 -1.29 4.82 -3.05
N VAL A 41 -0.81 5.26 -1.89
CA VAL A 41 -1.64 5.57 -0.72
C VAL A 41 -1.41 7.03 -0.30
N ARG A 42 -2.47 7.83 -0.25
CA ARG A 42 -2.48 9.20 0.31
C ARG A 42 -2.44 9.09 1.84
N THR A 43 -1.27 9.24 2.43
CA THR A 43 -1.11 9.26 3.89
C THR A 43 -1.23 10.69 4.43
N ARG A 44 -1.27 10.85 5.76
CA ARG A 44 -1.23 12.17 6.40
C ARG A 44 0.06 12.95 6.13
N ARG A 45 1.15 12.27 5.74
CA ARG A 45 2.48 12.86 5.48
C ARG A 45 2.75 13.04 3.97
N GLY A 46 1.75 12.76 3.12
CA GLY A 46 1.89 12.78 1.67
C GLY A 46 1.68 11.40 1.04
N ASP A 47 1.90 11.33 -0.26
CA ASP A 47 1.70 10.12 -1.05
C ASP A 47 2.83 9.14 -0.85
N VAL A 48 2.47 7.90 -0.60
CA VAL A 48 3.41 6.81 -0.46
C VAL A 48 3.11 5.80 -1.55
N ARG A 49 4.07 5.63 -2.47
CA ARG A 49 4.09 4.50 -3.37
C ARG A 49 4.72 3.30 -2.66
N VAL A 50 4.08 2.14 -2.80
CA VAL A 50 4.57 0.86 -2.30
C VAL A 50 4.66 -0.10 -3.47
N GLU A 51 5.86 -0.54 -3.79
CA GLU A 51 6.07 -1.50 -4.88
C GLU A 51 5.58 -2.88 -4.46
N ALA A 52 5.08 -3.68 -5.40
CA ALA A 52 4.57 -5.02 -5.14
C ALA A 52 5.57 -5.93 -4.39
N ALA A 53 6.87 -5.78 -4.67
CA ALA A 53 7.94 -6.52 -4.01
C ALA A 53 8.12 -6.13 -2.52
N GLU A 54 7.72 -4.92 -2.15
CA GLU A 54 7.83 -4.40 -0.79
C GLU A 54 6.61 -4.76 0.06
N ILE A 55 5.45 -5.02 -0.57
CA ILE A 55 4.21 -5.35 0.13
C ILE A 55 4.40 -6.66 0.93
N ALA A 56 4.30 -6.55 2.25
CA ALA A 56 4.33 -7.70 3.13
C ALA A 56 2.92 -8.18 3.44
N VAL A 57 2.02 -7.26 3.80
CA VAL A 57 0.61 -7.49 4.11
C VAL A 57 -0.16 -6.20 3.81
N GLY A 58 -1.41 -6.30 3.38
CA GLY A 58 -2.30 -5.14 3.48
C GLY A 58 -3.77 -5.52 3.56
N LYS A 59 -4.60 -4.54 3.88
CA LYS A 59 -6.06 -4.71 3.96
C LYS A 59 -6.79 -3.40 3.76
N VAL A 60 -8.04 -3.52 3.32
CA VAL A 60 -9.05 -2.46 3.42
C VAL A 60 -9.52 -2.36 4.88
N VAL A 61 -9.76 -1.14 5.35
CA VAL A 61 -10.20 -0.81 6.72
C VAL A 61 -11.70 -0.59 6.75
#